data_AF-A0A6C0KJA6-F1
#
_entry.id   AF-A0A6C0KJA6-F1
#
_cell.length_a   1.000
_cell.length_b   1.000
_cell.length_c   1.000
_cell.angle_alpha   90.00
_cell.angle_beta   90.00
_cell.angle_gamma   90.00
#
_symmetry.space_group_name_H-M   'P 1'
#
loop_
_entity.id
_entity.type
_entity.pdbx_description
1 polymer ?
#
loop_
_entity_poly.entity_id
_entity_poly.type
_entity_poly.pdbx_seq_one_letter_code
_entity_poly.pdbx_strand_id
1 'polypeptide(L)'
;MKPFFTSLFLITLSWGTFGLMPKKLPNGKSRTFVPNIDNPRNDLQAISPGTALLISKNWMQNILLDVMTQRRTKKISSGYEFVYDDLHIMSGIQELQKDIEESQKKSNQLWTDMLNVKDNHATSFIYLAWKPKNLQGIDEVLFVVVAEIIQKKQDEEQYVNYVLQIKNVIQSPFWDEEQIPSIYLKHSLVDQNKHTNATDLSFDYLYETNLRYKLAWDVWFREITS
;
A
#
# COMPACT_ATOMS: atom_id res chain seq x y z
N MET A 1 25.03 1.89 -33.56
CA MET A 1 25.27 2.76 -32.38
C MET A 1 24.02 3.61 -32.16
N LYS A 2 23.29 3.33 -31.08
CA LYS A 2 22.12 4.11 -30.60
C LYS A 2 22.29 4.24 -29.09
N PRO A 3 22.10 5.43 -28.49
CA PRO A 3 22.52 5.68 -27.12
C PRO A 3 21.59 5.01 -26.11
N PHE A 4 22.21 4.44 -25.08
CA PHE A 4 21.58 4.02 -23.83
C PHE A 4 20.87 5.22 -23.19
N PHE A 5 19.55 5.13 -23.01
CA PHE A 5 18.84 5.96 -22.05
C PHE A 5 18.78 5.19 -20.73
N THR A 6 19.72 5.52 -19.84
CA THR A 6 19.62 5.20 -18.42
C THR A 6 18.50 6.05 -17.82
N SER A 7 17.35 5.43 -17.57
CA SER A 7 16.28 6.04 -16.79
C SER A 7 16.73 6.14 -15.32
N LEU A 8 17.16 7.33 -14.94
CA LEU A 8 17.56 7.68 -13.58
C LEU A 8 16.28 7.78 -12.71
N PHE A 9 16.02 6.75 -11.92
CA PHE A 9 15.02 6.83 -10.84
C PHE A 9 15.51 7.84 -9.81
N LEU A 10 14.94 9.06 -9.82
CA LEU A 10 15.15 10.06 -8.78
C LEU A 10 14.43 9.60 -7.51
N ILE A 11 15.14 8.87 -6.65
CA ILE A 11 14.71 8.57 -5.29
C ILE A 11 14.88 9.87 -4.49
N THR A 12 13.82 10.66 -4.39
CA THR A 12 13.78 11.78 -3.44
C THR A 12 13.59 11.21 -2.04
N LEU A 13 14.70 11.08 -1.29
CA LEU A 13 14.68 10.86 0.16
C LEU A 13 14.12 12.11 0.83
N SER A 14 12.81 12.11 1.12
CA SER A 14 12.20 13.12 1.98
C SER A 14 12.58 12.84 3.43
N TRP A 15 13.38 13.71 4.03
CA TRP A 15 13.57 13.75 5.48
C TRP A 15 12.40 14.54 6.09
N GLY A 16 11.50 13.84 6.77
CA GLY A 16 10.36 14.44 7.46
C GLY A 16 10.02 13.61 8.69
N THR A 17 10.14 14.23 9.86
CA THR A 17 9.88 13.66 11.17
C THR A 17 8.44 13.15 11.30
N PHE A 18 8.29 11.85 11.57
CA PHE A 18 7.02 11.18 11.87
C PHE A 18 6.52 11.57 13.27
N GLY A 19 5.85 12.72 13.38
CA GLY A 19 5.07 13.06 14.56
C GLY A 19 3.80 12.20 14.65
N LEU A 20 3.38 11.86 15.87
CA LEU A 20 2.03 11.38 16.18
C LEU A 20 1.02 12.37 15.59
N MET A 21 0.40 12.04 14.47
CA MET A 21 -0.45 12.98 13.76
C MET A 21 -1.90 12.80 14.20
N PRO A 22 -2.52 13.80 14.88
CA PRO A 22 -3.91 13.67 15.27
C PRO A 22 -4.80 13.62 14.02
N LYS A 23 -5.79 12.72 14.04
CA LYS A 23 -6.81 12.54 12.99
C LYS A 23 -7.56 13.84 12.65
N LYS A 24 -7.59 14.79 13.58
CA LYS A 24 -8.23 16.10 13.45
C LYS A 24 -7.22 17.23 13.68
N LEU A 25 -7.45 18.35 13.00
CA LEU A 25 -6.74 19.61 13.22
C LEU A 25 -7.08 20.18 14.62
N PRO A 26 -6.27 21.11 15.16
CA PRO A 26 -6.54 21.73 16.46
C PRO A 26 -7.92 22.41 16.57
N ASN A 27 -8.49 22.83 15.44
CA ASN A 27 -9.82 23.41 15.34
C ASN A 27 -10.96 22.36 15.28
N GLY A 28 -10.65 21.07 15.42
CA GLY A 28 -11.60 19.96 15.37
C GLY A 28 -12.04 19.53 13.96
N LYS A 29 -11.60 20.21 12.90
CA LYS A 29 -11.91 19.83 11.51
C LYS A 29 -11.05 18.65 11.06
N SER A 30 -11.61 17.80 10.22
CA SER A 30 -10.87 16.75 9.51
C SER A 30 -9.88 17.38 8.52
N ARG A 31 -8.75 16.71 8.30
CA ARG A 31 -7.83 17.05 7.21
C ARG A 31 -8.52 16.78 5.87
N THR A 32 -8.11 17.48 4.83
CA THR A 32 -8.70 17.31 3.50
C THR A 32 -7.61 17.08 2.49
N PHE A 33 -7.75 16.00 1.73
CA PHE A 33 -6.83 15.64 0.66
C PHE A 33 -7.52 15.81 -0.68
N VAL A 34 -6.74 16.17 -1.69
CA VAL A 34 -7.22 16.32 -3.06
C VAL A 34 -6.50 15.29 -3.91
N PRO A 35 -7.23 14.35 -4.53
CA PRO A 35 -6.64 13.41 -5.49
C PRO A 35 -6.17 14.16 -6.74
N ASN A 36 -5.09 13.69 -7.34
CA ASN A 36 -4.65 14.18 -8.63
C ASN A 36 -5.50 13.59 -9.75
N ILE A 37 -6.54 14.32 -10.19
CA ILE A 37 -7.48 13.83 -11.21
C ILE A 37 -6.80 13.73 -12.59
N ASP A 38 -5.93 14.69 -12.92
CA ASP A 38 -5.30 14.76 -14.24
C ASP A 38 -4.21 13.69 -14.45
N ASN A 39 -3.45 13.40 -13.39
CA ASN A 39 -2.42 12.35 -13.39
C ASN A 39 -2.45 11.57 -12.06
N PRO A 40 -3.42 10.65 -11.87
CA PRO A 40 -3.61 9.91 -10.62
C PRO A 40 -2.38 9.15 -10.15
N ARG A 41 -1.56 8.65 -11.07
CA ARG A 41 -0.31 7.95 -10.75
C ARG A 41 0.71 8.80 -10.01
N ASN A 42 0.67 10.13 -10.12
CA ASN A 42 1.62 11.02 -9.44
C ASN A 42 1.41 11.05 -7.92
N ASP A 43 0.25 10.59 -7.44
CA ASP A 43 0.01 10.39 -6.01
C ASP A 43 0.65 9.09 -5.49
N LEU A 44 1.18 8.23 -6.37
CA LEU A 44 1.89 7.00 -6.00
C LEU A 44 3.39 7.22 -6.00
N GLN A 45 4.03 6.76 -4.92
CA GLN A 45 5.47 6.76 -4.77
C GLN A 45 5.97 5.34 -4.52
N ALA A 46 6.89 4.84 -5.34
CA ALA A 46 7.56 3.59 -5.05
C ALA A 46 8.45 3.76 -3.82
N ILE A 47 8.35 2.83 -2.87
CA ILE A 47 9.09 2.86 -1.60
C ILE A 47 9.87 1.56 -1.41
N SER A 48 10.93 1.63 -0.62
CA SER A 48 11.69 0.43 -0.25
C SER A 48 10.92 -0.42 0.77
N PRO A 49 11.21 -1.74 0.87
CA PRO A 49 10.64 -2.59 1.91
C PRO A 49 10.89 -2.04 3.32
N GLY A 50 12.09 -1.50 3.57
CA GLY A 50 12.44 -0.88 4.86
C GLY A 50 11.60 0.37 5.16
N THR A 51 11.31 1.19 4.15
CA THR A 51 10.44 2.36 4.29
C THR A 51 8.99 1.95 4.57
N ALA A 52 8.47 0.96 3.84
CA ALA A 52 7.13 0.41 4.07
C ALA A 52 6.98 -0.12 5.50
N LEU A 53 8.00 -0.86 5.98
CA LEU A 53 8.05 -1.39 7.34
C LEU A 53 8.13 -0.29 8.41
N LEU A 54 8.89 0.78 8.16
CA LEU A 54 9.00 1.90 9.07
C LEU A 54 7.65 2.62 9.23
N ILE A 55 6.99 2.93 8.11
CA ILE A 55 5.67 3.58 8.09
C ILE A 55 4.66 2.72 8.86
N SER A 56 4.59 1.43 8.52
CA SER A 56 3.64 0.50 9.12
C SER A 56 3.88 0.27 10.61
N LYS A 57 5.14 0.17 11.06
CA LYS A 57 5.47 0.09 12.49
C LYS A 57 5.06 1.35 13.25
N ASN A 58 5.27 2.52 12.67
CA ASN A 58 4.84 3.77 13.30
C ASN A 58 3.31 3.83 13.45
N TRP A 59 2.55 3.41 12.42
CA TRP A 59 1.10 3.30 12.53
C TRP A 59 0.66 2.33 13.62
N MET A 60 1.27 1.14 13.68
CA MET A 60 0.98 0.15 14.72
C MET A 60 1.27 0.69 16.13
N GLN A 61 2.39 1.40 16.32
CA GLN A 61 2.71 2.04 17.59
C GLN A 61 1.65 3.08 17.99
N ASN A 62 1.17 3.87 17.03
CA ASN A 62 0.16 4.90 17.30
C ASN A 62 -1.17 4.28 17.73
N ILE A 63 -1.62 3.21 17.05
CA ILE A 63 -2.81 2.44 17.43
C ILE A 63 -2.66 1.92 18.86
N LEU A 64 -1.52 1.28 19.18
CA LEU A 64 -1.27 0.72 20.50
C LEU A 64 -1.24 1.81 21.59
N LEU A 65 -0.65 2.96 21.32
CA LEU A 65 -0.61 4.10 22.25
C LEU A 65 -2.02 4.65 22.52
N ASP A 66 -2.86 4.75 21.49
CA ASP A 66 -4.25 5.20 21.64
C ASP A 66 -5.04 4.24 22.54
N VAL A 67 -5.00 2.94 22.25
CA VAL A 67 -5.63 1.90 23.07
C VAL A 67 -5.16 1.94 24.53
N MET A 68 -3.85 2.07 24.77
CA MET A 68 -3.31 2.20 26.12
C MET A 68 -3.78 3.48 26.84
N THR A 69 -3.94 4.57 26.12
CA THR A 69 -4.40 5.86 26.68
C THR A 69 -5.88 5.81 27.03
N GLN A 70 -6.70 5.20 26.17
CA GLN A 70 -8.13 5.01 26.41
C GLN A 70 -8.40 4.08 27.61
N ARG A 71 -7.60 3.02 27.78
CA ARG A 71 -7.56 2.17 29.00
C ARG A 71 -7.33 2.98 30.26
N ARG A 72 -6.27 3.79 30.27
CA ARG A 72 -5.87 4.59 31.46
C ARG A 72 -6.92 5.61 31.86
N THR A 73 -7.63 6.19 30.88
CA THR A 73 -8.68 7.17 31.13
C THR A 73 -10.03 6.56 31.52
N LYS A 74 -10.10 5.23 31.71
CA LYS A 74 -11.33 4.47 32.05
C LYS A 74 -12.51 4.71 31.10
N LYS A 75 -12.25 5.21 29.88
CA LYS A 75 -13.28 5.36 28.85
C LYS A 75 -13.70 4.01 28.25
N ILE A 76 -12.89 2.97 28.42
CA ILE A 76 -13.18 1.60 28.02
C ILE A 76 -13.26 0.73 29.28
N SER A 77 -14.38 0.04 29.46
CA SER A 77 -14.68 -0.77 30.64
C SER A 77 -14.74 -2.28 30.38
N SER A 78 -14.55 -2.76 29.14
CA SER A 78 -14.60 -4.18 28.79
C SER A 78 -13.51 -4.59 27.81
N GLY A 79 -12.88 -5.75 28.04
CA GLY A 79 -11.71 -6.27 27.31
C GLY A 79 -11.89 -6.70 25.84
N TYR A 80 -12.88 -6.16 25.14
CA TYR A 80 -13.02 -6.24 23.68
C TYR A 80 -12.77 -4.85 23.12
N GLU A 81 -11.50 -4.58 22.78
CA GLU A 81 -10.86 -3.27 23.03
C GLU A 81 -10.09 -2.69 21.84
N PHE A 82 -10.28 -3.26 20.65
CA PHE A 82 -9.82 -2.66 19.40
C PHE A 82 -11.03 -2.24 18.57
N VAL A 83 -10.99 -1.01 18.04
CA VAL A 83 -11.92 -0.62 16.99
C VAL A 83 -11.67 -1.55 15.79
N TYR A 84 -12.72 -2.03 15.13
CA TYR A 84 -12.60 -2.99 14.02
C TYR A 84 -11.58 -2.54 12.95
N ASP A 85 -11.51 -1.23 12.69
CA ASP A 85 -10.53 -0.62 11.79
C ASP A 85 -9.08 -0.82 12.25
N ASP A 86 -8.80 -0.68 13.55
CA ASP A 86 -7.46 -0.84 14.10
C ASP A 86 -6.98 -2.29 13.96
N LEU A 87 -7.85 -3.25 14.26
CA LEU A 87 -7.53 -4.67 14.11
C LEU A 87 -7.23 -5.02 12.65
N HIS A 88 -8.02 -4.46 11.73
CA HIS A 88 -7.82 -4.64 10.29
C HIS A 88 -6.46 -4.09 9.83
N ILE A 89 -6.13 -2.86 10.25
CA ILE A 89 -4.83 -2.24 9.95
C ILE A 89 -3.70 -3.08 10.53
N MET A 90 -3.79 -3.50 11.79
CA MET A 90 -2.77 -4.33 12.43
C MET A 90 -2.56 -5.67 11.73
N SER A 91 -3.63 -6.34 11.27
CA SER A 91 -3.52 -7.58 10.49
C SER A 91 -2.76 -7.35 9.18
N GLY A 92 -3.10 -6.29 8.43
CA GLY A 92 -2.38 -5.95 7.20
C GLY A 92 -0.91 -5.62 7.45
N ILE A 93 -0.58 -4.97 8.57
CA ILE A 93 0.80 -4.68 8.97
C ILE A 93 1.57 -5.98 9.29
N GLN A 94 0.95 -6.94 9.94
CA GLN A 94 1.56 -8.25 10.24
C GLN A 94 1.83 -9.05 8.96
N GLU A 95 0.91 -9.03 8.00
CA GLU A 95 1.09 -9.65 6.69
C GLU A 95 2.25 -9.01 5.92
N LEU A 96 2.34 -7.67 5.90
CA LEU A 96 3.47 -6.96 5.32
C LEU A 96 4.81 -7.36 5.96
N GLN A 97 4.85 -7.51 7.29
CA GLN A 97 6.05 -7.96 8.00
C GLN A 97 6.46 -9.35 7.56
N LYS A 98 5.50 -10.28 7.50
CA LYS A 98 5.71 -11.65 7.03
C LYS A 98 6.24 -11.68 5.60
N ASP A 99 5.65 -10.90 4.70
CA ASP A 99 6.06 -10.82 3.28
C ASP A 99 7.49 -10.30 3.12
N ILE A 100 7.84 -9.25 3.86
CA ILE A 100 9.20 -8.71 3.86
C ILE A 100 10.19 -9.76 4.39
N GLU A 101 9.88 -10.41 5.51
CA GLU A 101 10.75 -11.45 6.08
C GLU A 101 10.92 -12.64 5.14
N GLU A 102 9.85 -13.11 4.49
CA GLU A 102 9.90 -14.20 3.53
C GLU A 102 10.72 -13.83 2.31
N SER A 103 10.57 -12.60 1.80
CA SER A 103 11.37 -12.11 0.66
C SER A 103 12.87 -12.02 1.00
N GLN A 104 13.20 -11.59 2.23
CA GLN A 104 14.59 -11.52 2.70
C GLN A 104 15.18 -12.91 2.96
N LYS A 105 14.41 -13.83 3.55
CA LYS A 105 14.83 -15.23 3.75
C LYS A 105 15.11 -15.93 2.42
N LYS A 106 14.21 -15.79 1.43
CA LYS A 106 14.40 -16.30 0.08
C LYS A 106 15.65 -15.70 -0.57
N SER A 107 15.85 -14.39 -0.45
CA SER A 107 17.06 -13.73 -0.97
C SER A 107 18.34 -14.26 -0.32
N ASN A 108 18.34 -14.50 0.98
CA ASN A 108 19.51 -15.01 1.71
C ASN A 108 19.78 -16.50 1.40
N GLN A 109 18.74 -17.30 1.20
CA GLN A 109 18.85 -18.68 0.75
C GLN A 109 19.34 -18.77 -0.71
N LEU A 110 18.99 -17.79 -1.56
CA LEU A 110 19.44 -17.72 -2.95
C LEU A 110 20.97 -17.57 -3.05
N TRP A 111 21.62 -16.89 -2.10
CA TRP A 111 23.09 -16.81 -2.04
C TRP A 111 23.74 -18.16 -1.73
N THR A 112 23.11 -19.00 -0.91
CA THR A 112 23.57 -20.38 -0.64
C THR A 112 23.29 -21.34 -1.80
N ASP A 113 22.19 -21.15 -2.53
CA ASP A 113 21.78 -21.99 -3.66
C ASP A 113 22.38 -21.54 -5.01
N MET A 114 23.01 -20.37 -5.11
CA MET A 114 23.74 -19.92 -6.30
C MET A 114 24.95 -20.79 -6.67
N LEU A 115 25.34 -21.76 -5.82
CA LEU A 115 26.27 -22.83 -6.17
C LEU A 115 25.60 -24.01 -6.91
N ASN A 116 24.27 -24.06 -7.01
CA ASN A 116 23.50 -25.09 -7.71
C ASN A 116 22.44 -24.44 -8.59
N VAL A 117 22.86 -24.05 -9.80
CA VAL A 117 22.00 -23.47 -10.83
C VAL A 117 20.87 -24.44 -11.22
N LYS A 118 19.62 -24.07 -10.91
CA LYS A 118 18.43 -24.31 -11.75
C LYS A 118 17.22 -23.52 -11.22
N ASP A 119 16.76 -22.57 -12.05
CA ASP A 119 15.41 -22.01 -12.08
C ASP A 119 14.76 -21.57 -10.76
N ASN A 120 15.25 -20.48 -10.15
CA ASN A 120 14.51 -19.77 -9.11
C ASN A 120 13.93 -18.46 -9.67
N HIS A 121 12.65 -18.49 -10.04
CA HIS A 121 11.87 -17.30 -10.34
C HIS A 121 11.69 -16.49 -9.04
N ALA A 122 12.52 -15.47 -8.84
CA ALA A 122 12.37 -14.54 -7.73
C ALA A 122 11.07 -13.74 -7.92
N THR A 123 10.05 -14.03 -7.09
CA THR A 123 8.86 -13.19 -6.95
C THR A 123 9.29 -11.80 -6.50
N SER A 124 9.10 -10.79 -7.36
CA SER A 124 9.48 -9.42 -7.05
C SER A 124 8.29 -8.70 -6.43
N PHE A 125 8.41 -8.40 -5.13
CA PHE A 125 7.45 -7.54 -4.44
C PHE A 125 7.73 -6.07 -4.74
N ILE A 126 6.68 -5.33 -5.00
CA ILE A 126 6.67 -3.88 -5.19
C ILE A 126 5.87 -3.25 -4.07
N TYR A 127 6.43 -2.20 -3.47
CA TYR A 127 5.78 -1.44 -2.40
C TYR A 127 5.53 -0.01 -2.88
N LEU A 128 4.29 0.45 -2.74
CA LEU A 128 3.89 1.80 -3.11
C LEU A 128 3.30 2.52 -1.90
N ALA A 129 3.68 3.78 -1.69
CA ALA A 129 2.99 4.70 -0.82
C ALA A 129 2.04 5.56 -1.65
N TRP A 130 0.80 5.71 -1.21
CA TRP A 130 -0.13 6.68 -1.79
C TRP A 130 -0.20 7.93 -0.92
N LYS A 131 0.07 9.07 -1.55
CA LYS A 131 0.35 10.37 -0.95
C LYS A 131 -0.35 11.48 -1.75
N PRO A 132 -1.68 11.54 -1.73
CA PRO A 132 -2.42 12.61 -2.39
C PRO A 132 -2.11 13.96 -1.75
N LYS A 133 -2.30 15.03 -2.51
CA LYS A 133 -1.97 16.38 -2.05
C LYS A 133 -2.85 16.78 -0.87
N ASN A 134 -2.23 17.16 0.24
CA ASN A 134 -2.93 17.71 1.40
C ASN A 134 -3.10 19.24 1.26
N LEU A 135 -4.31 19.75 1.50
CA LEU A 135 -4.59 21.20 1.44
C LEU A 135 -3.89 22.01 2.54
N GLN A 136 -3.49 21.36 3.63
CA GLN A 136 -2.75 21.95 4.74
C GLN A 136 -1.23 21.90 4.55
N GLY A 137 -0.73 21.42 3.40
CA GLY A 137 0.69 21.38 3.08
C GLY A 137 1.51 20.31 3.83
N ILE A 138 0.82 19.38 4.50
CA ILE A 138 1.44 18.25 5.21
C ILE A 138 1.57 17.08 4.23
N ASP A 139 2.79 16.60 4.03
CA ASP A 139 3.04 15.41 3.23
C ASP A 139 2.80 14.16 4.09
N GLU A 140 1.77 13.39 3.77
CA GLU A 140 1.32 12.26 4.57
C GLU A 140 1.04 11.04 3.67
N VAL A 141 1.50 9.88 4.13
CA VAL A 141 1.15 8.60 3.51
C VAL A 141 -0.20 8.18 4.05
N LEU A 142 -1.16 7.98 3.15
CA LEU A 142 -2.49 7.51 3.53
C LEU A 142 -2.61 6.00 3.41
N PHE A 143 -1.93 5.40 2.42
CA PHE A 143 -1.99 3.97 2.18
C PHE A 143 -0.62 3.42 1.79
N VAL A 144 -0.32 2.21 2.23
CA VAL A 144 0.79 1.38 1.74
C VAL A 144 0.19 0.23 0.95
N VAL A 145 0.61 0.08 -0.30
CA VAL A 145 0.18 -0.99 -1.21
C VAL A 145 1.33 -1.97 -1.39
N VAL A 146 1.02 -3.26 -1.27
CA VAL A 146 1.91 -4.37 -1.57
C VAL A 146 1.42 -5.03 -2.83
N ALA A 147 2.29 -5.10 -3.84
CA ALA A 147 2.01 -5.76 -5.10
C ALA A 147 3.09 -6.81 -5.40
N GLU A 148 2.72 -7.82 -6.18
CA GLU A 148 3.60 -8.91 -6.59
C GLU A 148 3.52 -9.08 -8.11
N ILE A 149 4.67 -9.23 -8.76
CA ILE A 149 4.71 -9.57 -10.18
C ILE A 149 4.67 -11.10 -10.31
N ILE A 150 3.61 -11.60 -10.94
CA ILE A 150 3.36 -13.02 -11.18
C ILE A 150 3.49 -13.31 -12.67
N GLN A 151 4.20 -14.38 -13.01
CA GLN A 151 4.28 -14.88 -14.37
C GLN A 151 3.09 -15.81 -14.65
N LYS A 152 2.21 -15.45 -15.58
CA LYS A 152 1.17 -16.37 -16.08
C LYS A 152 1.65 -17.00 -17.39
N LYS A 153 1.72 -18.33 -17.39
CA LYS A 153 1.83 -19.13 -18.62
C LYS A 153 0.40 -19.39 -19.10
N GLN A 154 0.08 -19.02 -20.33
CA GLN A 154 -1.16 -19.47 -20.94
C GLN A 154 -0.96 -20.88 -21.48
N ASP A 155 -1.96 -21.74 -21.29
CA ASP A 155 -1.88 -23.18 -21.58
C ASP A 155 -1.76 -23.52 -23.07
N GLU A 156 -1.95 -22.56 -23.98
CA GLU A 156 -2.01 -22.83 -25.43
C GLU A 156 -1.07 -21.96 -26.30
N GLU A 157 -0.45 -20.90 -25.75
CA GLU A 157 0.50 -20.08 -26.51
C GLU A 157 1.82 -19.89 -25.75
N GLN A 158 2.93 -19.90 -26.50
CA GLN A 158 4.30 -19.69 -26.01
C GLN A 158 4.56 -18.23 -25.58
N TYR A 159 3.55 -17.54 -25.06
CA TYR A 159 3.63 -16.17 -24.55
C TYR A 159 3.63 -16.18 -23.02
N VAL A 160 4.63 -15.50 -22.48
CA VAL A 160 4.73 -15.24 -21.04
C VAL A 160 4.12 -13.87 -20.80
N ASN A 161 3.00 -13.82 -20.09
CA ASN A 161 2.42 -12.57 -19.62
C ASN A 161 2.75 -12.37 -18.13
N TYR A 162 2.99 -11.11 -17.76
CA TYR A 162 3.24 -10.72 -16.39
C TYR A 162 2.03 -9.99 -15.84
N VAL A 163 1.59 -10.40 -14.64
CA VAL A 163 0.47 -9.80 -13.93
C VAL A 163 1.02 -9.11 -12.69
N LEU A 164 0.74 -7.82 -12.54
CA LEU A 164 0.92 -7.08 -11.31
C LEU A 164 -0.31 -7.35 -10.43
N GLN A 165 -0.16 -8.26 -9.47
CA GLN A 165 -1.22 -8.59 -8.53
C GLN A 165 -1.11 -7.69 -7.30
N ILE A 166 -2.19 -6.97 -6.97
CA ILE A 166 -2.28 -6.25 -5.71
C ILE A 166 -2.60 -7.25 -4.61
N LYS A 167 -1.65 -7.41 -3.69
CA LYS A 167 -1.70 -8.41 -2.62
C LYS A 167 -2.32 -7.84 -1.34
N ASN A 168 -1.89 -6.64 -0.95
CA ASN A 168 -2.36 -6.00 0.28
C ASN A 168 -2.45 -4.48 0.13
N VAL A 169 -3.38 -3.87 0.87
CA VAL A 169 -3.58 -2.42 0.93
C VAL A 169 -3.84 -2.03 2.38
N ILE A 170 -2.86 -1.36 2.98
CA ILE A 170 -2.85 -0.99 4.40
C ILE A 170 -3.13 0.50 4.51
N GLN A 171 -4.26 0.84 5.14
CA GLN A 171 -4.64 2.22 5.39
C GLN A 171 -3.96 2.79 6.63
N SER A 172 -3.72 4.10 6.63
CA SER A 172 -3.29 4.86 7.80
C SER A 172 -4.38 4.85 8.88
N PRO A 173 -4.05 4.71 10.17
CA PRO A 173 -5.03 4.82 11.26
C PRO A 173 -5.62 6.24 11.40
N PHE A 174 -5.01 7.23 10.75
CA PHE A 174 -5.46 8.62 10.76
C PHE A 174 -6.31 8.98 9.54
N TRP A 175 -6.44 8.07 8.58
CA TRP A 175 -7.27 8.26 7.42
C TRP A 175 -8.76 8.09 7.76
N ASP A 176 -9.61 8.80 7.03
CA ASP A 176 -11.06 8.64 7.04
C ASP A 176 -11.62 8.82 5.63
N GLU A 177 -12.71 8.12 5.31
CA GLU A 177 -13.34 8.17 3.99
C GLU A 177 -13.86 9.59 3.69
N GLU A 178 -14.26 10.34 4.72
CA GLU A 178 -14.66 11.76 4.61
C GLU A 178 -13.51 12.67 4.15
N GLN A 179 -12.26 12.30 4.41
CA GLN A 179 -11.09 13.12 4.06
C GLN A 179 -10.73 12.97 2.58
N ILE A 180 -10.75 11.73 2.10
CA ILE A 180 -10.59 11.34 0.71
C ILE A 180 -11.03 9.88 0.51
N PRO A 181 -11.93 9.61 -0.44
CA PRO A 181 -12.37 8.25 -0.75
C PRO A 181 -11.24 7.33 -1.22
N SER A 182 -11.26 6.08 -0.76
CA SER A 182 -10.24 5.09 -1.15
C SER A 182 -10.29 4.70 -2.64
N ILE A 183 -11.39 4.99 -3.35
CA ILE A 183 -11.50 4.72 -4.80
C ILE A 183 -10.46 5.47 -5.63
N TYR A 184 -10.00 6.64 -5.17
CA TYR A 184 -8.96 7.40 -5.86
C TYR A 184 -7.62 6.66 -5.86
N LEU A 185 -7.32 5.86 -4.84
CA LEU A 185 -6.16 4.96 -4.84
C LEU A 185 -6.27 3.92 -5.97
N LYS A 186 -7.44 3.31 -6.16
CA LYS A 186 -7.66 2.36 -7.27
C LYS A 186 -7.42 3.04 -8.62
N HIS A 187 -7.89 4.28 -8.80
CA HIS A 187 -7.62 5.04 -10.02
C HIS A 187 -6.12 5.29 -10.23
N SER A 188 -5.38 5.67 -9.18
CA SER A 188 -3.92 5.82 -9.24
C SER A 188 -3.23 4.52 -9.65
N LEU A 189 -3.63 3.37 -9.11
CA LEU A 189 -3.03 2.06 -9.45
C LEU A 189 -3.33 1.67 -10.90
N VAL A 190 -4.57 1.88 -11.35
CA VAL A 190 -4.98 1.60 -12.74
C VAL A 190 -4.23 2.51 -13.73
N ASP A 191 -4.12 3.81 -13.43
CA ASP A 191 -3.38 4.77 -14.27
C ASP A 191 -1.89 4.42 -14.34
N GLN A 192 -1.27 4.09 -13.20
CA GLN A 192 0.14 3.69 -13.16
C GLN A 192 0.41 2.44 -14.01
N ASN A 193 -0.46 1.43 -13.94
CA ASN A 193 -0.30 0.22 -14.76
C ASN A 193 -0.51 0.50 -16.25
N LYS A 194 -1.50 1.33 -16.61
CA LYS A 194 -1.71 1.76 -18.01
C LYS A 194 -0.51 2.56 -18.54
N HIS A 195 0.10 3.38 -17.70
CA HIS A 195 1.24 4.20 -18.08
C HIS A 195 2.50 3.38 -18.34
N THR A 196 2.79 2.36 -17.51
CA THR A 196 3.93 1.47 -17.73
C THR A 196 3.66 0.46 -18.85
N ASN A 197 2.40 0.04 -19.02
CA ASN A 197 1.93 -0.93 -20.00
C ASN A 197 2.79 -2.20 -20.06
N ALA A 198 3.37 -2.59 -18.92
CA ALA A 198 4.33 -3.68 -18.81
C ALA A 198 3.68 -4.97 -18.24
N THR A 199 2.52 -4.82 -17.60
CA THR A 199 1.83 -5.88 -16.86
C THR A 199 0.33 -5.71 -16.95
N ASP A 200 -0.41 -6.80 -16.78
CA ASP A 200 -1.84 -6.74 -16.47
C ASP A 200 -2.04 -6.49 -14.98
N LEU A 201 -2.97 -5.61 -14.59
CA LEU A 201 -3.29 -5.33 -13.19
C LEU A 201 -4.40 -6.26 -12.70
N SER A 202 -4.18 -7.00 -11.61
CA SER A 202 -5.19 -7.84 -10.97
C SER A 202 -5.41 -7.44 -9.50
N PHE A 203 -6.68 -7.36 -9.10
CA PHE A 203 -7.11 -7.13 -7.72
C PHE A 203 -7.71 -8.39 -7.07
N ASP A 204 -7.72 -9.53 -7.77
CA ASP A 204 -8.48 -10.72 -7.36
C ASP A 204 -8.06 -11.21 -5.97
N TYR A 205 -6.75 -11.31 -5.75
CA TYR A 205 -6.20 -11.70 -4.44
C TYR A 205 -6.60 -10.74 -3.32
N LEU A 206 -6.50 -9.43 -3.55
CA LEU A 206 -6.93 -8.41 -2.59
C LEU A 206 -8.43 -8.57 -2.28
N TYR A 207 -9.26 -8.86 -3.27
CA TYR A 207 -10.70 -8.97 -3.09
C TYR A 207 -11.13 -10.26 -2.38
N GLU A 208 -10.37 -11.34 -2.53
CA GLU A 208 -10.56 -12.59 -1.81
C GLU A 208 -10.15 -12.48 -0.34
N THR A 209 -9.05 -11.77 -0.07
CA THR A 209 -8.49 -11.62 1.28
C THR A 209 -9.09 -10.42 2.04
N ASN A 210 -9.55 -9.40 1.33
CA ASN A 210 -10.03 -8.15 1.90
C ASN A 210 -11.33 -7.68 1.23
N LEU A 211 -12.45 -8.16 1.77
CA LEU A 211 -13.78 -7.82 1.30
C LEU A 211 -14.11 -6.32 1.39
N ARG A 212 -13.43 -5.56 2.27
CA ARG A 212 -13.66 -4.10 2.40
C ARG A 212 -13.40 -3.40 1.08
N TYR A 213 -12.25 -3.69 0.45
CA TYR A 213 -11.90 -3.05 -0.83
C TYR A 213 -12.73 -3.60 -1.98
N LYS A 214 -13.11 -4.89 -1.95
CA LYS A 214 -14.07 -5.43 -2.92
C LYS A 214 -15.38 -4.62 -2.89
N LEU A 215 -15.95 -4.41 -1.70
CA LEU A 215 -17.18 -3.63 -1.55
C LEU A 215 -16.97 -2.15 -1.91
N ALA A 216 -15.93 -1.51 -1.39
CA ALA A 216 -15.66 -0.09 -1.65
C ALA A 216 -15.39 0.20 -3.12
N TRP A 217 -14.75 -0.73 -3.84
CA TRP A 217 -14.26 -0.49 -5.21
C TRP A 217 -15.07 -1.14 -6.32
N ASP A 218 -15.94 -2.11 -6.02
CA ASP A 218 -16.85 -2.72 -7.00
C ASP A 218 -18.25 -2.10 -6.95
N VAL A 219 -18.72 -1.61 -5.80
CA VAL A 219 -20.07 -1.03 -5.67
C VAL A 219 -20.19 0.29 -6.43
N TRP A 220 -19.13 1.09 -6.49
CA TRP A 220 -19.13 2.41 -7.12
C TRP A 220 -19.07 2.40 -8.66
N PHE A 221 -18.82 1.24 -9.29
CA PHE A 221 -18.84 1.13 -10.76
C PHE A 221 -20.24 1.36 -11.35
N ARG A 222 -21.31 1.19 -10.57
CA ARG A 222 -22.69 1.35 -11.03
C ARG A 222 -23.17 2.80 -11.10
N GLU A 223 -22.56 3.73 -10.37
CA GLU A 223 -23.02 5.13 -10.33
C GLU A 223 -22.28 6.05 -11.31
N ILE A 224 -21.09 5.66 -11.79
CA ILE A 224 -20.31 6.46 -12.76
C ILE A 224 -20.71 6.14 -14.22
N THR A 225 -21.52 5.10 -14.44
CA THR A 225 -21.98 4.65 -15.78
C THR A 225 -23.48 4.86 -16.01
N SER A 226 -24.20 5.53 -15.10
CA SER A 226 -25.60 5.96 -15.27
C SER A 226 -25.69 7.48 -15.43
#